data_AF-A0A933QEK1-F1
#
_entry.id   AF-A0A933QEK1-F1
#
_cell.length_a   1.000
_cell.length_b   1.000
_cell.length_c   1.000
_cell.angle_alpha   90.00
_cell.angle_beta   90.00
_cell.angle_gamma   90.00
#
_symmetry.space_group_name_H-M   'P 1'
#
loop_
_entity.id
_entity.type
_entity.pdbx_description
1 polymer ?
#
loop_
_entity_poly.entity_id
_entity_poly.type
_entity_poly.pdbx_seq_one_letter_code
_entity_poly.pdbx_strand_id
1 'polypeptide(L)'
;MTATMILIGVLSALTLVLILPPLRRALITRHVYALFKRILPSMSDTEREALEAGTVWWDGDLFRGNPDWNKLLALPTPKLTAEEQSFLDKETAEACSLVDDWKVSHEQYDLSPETWRYIKDKGFLGMIIPKKYGGLEFSAYAHSQVVMKLSTRSSALAVSVMVPNS
;
A
#
# COMPACT_ATOMS: atom_id res chain seq x y z
N MET A 1 -54.29 9.77 -14.95
CA MET A 1 -53.89 10.87 -14.04
C MET A 1 -53.58 10.36 -12.63
N THR A 2 -54.42 9.52 -12.03
CA THR A 2 -54.21 8.97 -10.67
C THR A 2 -52.98 8.05 -10.56
N ALA A 3 -52.80 7.10 -11.47
CA ALA A 3 -51.64 6.18 -11.45
C ALA A 3 -50.30 6.93 -11.56
N THR A 4 -50.25 7.96 -12.40
CA THR A 4 -49.07 8.82 -12.58
C THR A 4 -48.73 9.59 -11.30
N MET A 5 -49.72 10.14 -10.61
CA MET A 5 -49.50 10.83 -9.33
C MET A 5 -49.02 9.91 -8.22
N ILE A 6 -49.51 8.67 -8.18
CA ILE A 6 -49.05 7.65 -7.22
C ILE A 6 -47.58 7.31 -7.48
N LEU A 7 -47.21 7.09 -8.74
CA LEU A 7 -45.82 6.78 -9.11
C LEU A 7 -44.86 7.91 -8.73
N ILE A 8 -45.24 9.17 -9.00
CA ILE A 8 -44.46 10.35 -8.63
C ILE A 8 -44.31 10.44 -7.11
N GLY A 9 -45.39 10.21 -6.35
CA GLY A 9 -45.35 10.23 -4.90
C GLY A 9 -44.40 9.18 -4.32
N VAL A 10 -44.44 7.95 -4.83
CA VAL A 10 -43.53 6.87 -4.39
C VAL A 10 -42.08 7.18 -4.72
N LEU A 11 -41.78 7.63 -5.94
CA LEU A 11 -40.42 8.02 -6.34
C LEU A 11 -39.89 9.19 -5.51
N SER A 12 -40.74 10.18 -5.21
CA SER A 12 -40.37 11.33 -4.39
C SER A 12 -40.06 10.91 -2.95
N ALA A 13 -40.87 10.03 -2.37
CA ALA A 13 -40.64 9.49 -1.03
C ALA A 13 -39.35 8.66 -0.95
N LEU A 14 -39.10 7.79 -1.94
CA LEU A 14 -37.84 7.03 -2.05
C LEU A 14 -36.63 7.98 -2.16
N THR A 15 -36.76 9.02 -2.97
CA THR A 15 -35.69 10.03 -3.16
C THR A 15 -35.41 10.78 -1.85
N LEU A 16 -36.44 11.19 -1.11
CA LEU A 16 -36.30 11.82 0.21
C LEU A 16 -35.58 10.92 1.22
N VAL A 17 -35.92 9.63 1.26
CA VAL A 17 -35.24 8.64 2.12
C VAL A 17 -33.76 8.51 1.75
N LEU A 18 -33.41 8.57 0.45
CA LEU A 18 -32.03 8.44 -0.03
C LEU A 18 -31.20 9.71 0.14
N ILE A 19 -31.79 10.89 -0.07
CA ILE A 19 -31.08 12.18 -0.01
C ILE A 19 -30.86 12.61 1.43
N LEU A 20 -31.86 12.46 2.32
CA LEU A 20 -31.77 12.92 3.69
C LEU A 20 -30.89 11.98 4.53
N PRO A 21 -29.70 12.43 4.99
CA PRO A 21 -28.77 11.57 5.73
C PRO A 21 -29.36 10.85 6.95
N PRO A 22 -30.18 11.47 7.82
CA PRO A 22 -30.71 10.78 8.99
C PRO A 22 -31.67 9.63 8.60
N LEU A 23 -32.52 9.83 7.60
CA LEU A 23 -33.44 8.80 7.09
C LEU A 23 -32.67 7.67 6.41
N ARG A 24 -31.74 8.00 5.51
CA ARG A 24 -30.88 7.00 4.83
C ARG A 24 -30.12 6.16 5.83
N ARG A 25 -29.51 6.78 6.84
CA ARG A 25 -28.71 6.08 7.85
C ARG A 25 -29.55 5.14 8.70
N ALA A 26 -30.73 5.60 9.15
CA ALA A 26 -31.61 4.82 10.01
C ALA A 26 -32.27 3.64 9.28
N LEU A 27 -32.75 3.85 8.05
CA LEU A 27 -33.54 2.87 7.32
C LEU A 27 -32.68 1.94 6.46
N ILE A 28 -31.60 2.44 5.85
CA ILE A 28 -30.81 1.70 4.86
C ILE A 28 -29.41 1.37 5.40
N THR A 29 -28.58 2.39 5.67
CA THR A 29 -27.15 2.19 5.93
C THR A 29 -26.90 1.29 7.14
N ARG A 30 -27.66 1.44 8.23
CA ARG A 30 -27.50 0.61 9.45
C ARG A 30 -27.70 -0.88 9.17
N HIS A 31 -28.72 -1.24 8.40
CA HIS A 31 -29.04 -2.64 8.09
C HIS A 31 -28.01 -3.24 7.14
N VAL A 32 -27.62 -2.49 6.10
CA VAL A 32 -26.56 -2.90 5.17
C VAL A 32 -25.24 -3.10 5.90
N TYR A 33 -24.87 -2.18 6.80
CA TYR A 33 -23.66 -2.29 7.60
C TYR A 33 -23.66 -3.52 8.52
N ALA A 34 -24.80 -3.83 9.16
CA ALA A 34 -24.94 -5.01 10.01
C ALA A 34 -24.75 -6.32 9.21
N LEU A 35 -25.31 -6.38 8.00
CA LEU A 35 -25.09 -7.51 7.08
C LEU A 35 -23.61 -7.61 6.69
N PHE A 36 -23.00 -6.49 6.29
CA PHE A 36 -21.60 -6.44 5.87
C PHE A 36 -20.65 -6.89 6.98
N LYS A 37 -20.87 -6.41 8.21
CA LYS A 37 -20.11 -6.82 9.39
C LYS A 37 -20.20 -8.32 9.67
N ARG A 38 -21.32 -8.97 9.33
CA ARG A 38 -21.50 -10.43 9.51
C ARG A 38 -20.78 -11.25 8.43
N ILE A 39 -20.63 -10.69 7.23
CA ILE A 39 -19.99 -11.38 6.08
C ILE A 39 -18.47 -11.22 6.15
N LEU A 40 -17.98 -10.09 6.65
CA LEU A 40 -16.55 -9.86 6.77
C LEU A 40 -15.90 -10.85 7.75
N PRO A 41 -14.80 -11.52 7.34
CA PRO A 41 -14.06 -12.41 8.23
C PRO A 41 -13.46 -11.65 9.40
N SER A 42 -13.28 -12.34 10.53
CA SER A 42 -12.53 -11.81 11.66
C SER A 42 -11.05 -11.72 11.31
N MET A 43 -10.45 -10.55 11.56
CA MET A 43 -9.03 -10.31 11.36
C MET A 43 -8.22 -10.92 12.50
N SER A 44 -7.19 -11.70 12.16
CA SER A 44 -6.22 -12.21 13.14
C SER A 44 -5.42 -11.07 13.78
N ASP A 45 -4.79 -11.33 14.93
CA ASP A 45 -4.02 -10.28 15.62
C ASP A 45 -2.82 -9.80 14.80
N THR A 46 -2.15 -10.71 14.07
CA THR A 46 -1.03 -10.35 13.17
C THR A 46 -1.48 -9.53 11.97
N GLU A 47 -2.62 -9.85 11.36
CA GLU A 47 -3.18 -9.05 10.26
C GLU A 47 -3.60 -7.65 10.75
N ARG A 48 -4.10 -7.56 11.99
CA ARG A 48 -4.46 -6.27 12.60
C ARG A 48 -3.24 -5.40 12.83
N GLU A 49 -2.19 -5.94 13.43
CA GLU A 49 -0.94 -5.21 13.65
C GLU A 49 -0.35 -4.69 12.32
N ALA A 50 -0.37 -5.52 11.27
CA ALA A 50 0.11 -5.11 9.95
C ALA A 50 -0.72 -3.96 9.35
N LEU A 51 -2.05 -3.97 9.51
CA LEU A 51 -2.92 -2.91 9.01
C LEU A 51 -2.82 -1.62 9.84
N GLU A 52 -2.63 -1.74 11.16
CA GLU A 52 -2.48 -0.60 12.07
C GLU A 52 -1.09 0.05 11.98
N ALA A 53 -0.06 -0.70 11.58
CA ALA A 53 1.26 -0.14 11.27
C ALA A 53 1.25 0.79 10.05
N GLY A 54 0.25 0.65 9.18
CA GLY A 54 0.01 1.54 8.05
C GLY A 54 -0.48 2.93 8.46
N THR A 55 -0.44 3.87 7.51
CA THR A 55 -1.02 5.21 7.68
C THR A 55 -2.14 5.43 6.68
N VAL A 56 -3.18 6.17 7.08
CA VAL A 56 -4.26 6.57 6.17
C VAL A 56 -3.77 7.76 5.34
N TRP A 57 -3.72 7.59 4.03
CA TRP A 57 -3.30 8.62 3.08
C TRP A 57 -4.53 9.37 2.53
N TRP A 58 -4.38 10.00 1.37
CA TRP A 58 -5.49 10.67 0.67
C TRP A 58 -6.60 9.71 0.23
N ASP A 59 -6.27 8.44 -0.01
CA ASP A 59 -7.23 7.38 -0.32
C ASP A 59 -8.32 7.24 0.76
N GLY A 60 -8.00 7.54 2.03
CA GLY A 60 -8.99 7.61 3.10
C GLY A 60 -10.14 8.59 2.82
N ASP A 61 -9.86 9.72 2.16
CA ASP A 61 -10.88 10.71 1.81
C ASP A 61 -11.75 10.20 0.63
N LEU A 62 -11.14 9.47 -0.30
CA LEU A 62 -11.83 8.79 -1.39
C LEU A 62 -12.81 7.73 -0.86
N PHE A 63 -12.35 6.84 0.04
CA PHE A 63 -13.20 5.79 0.61
C PHE A 63 -14.30 6.32 1.54
N ARG A 64 -14.13 7.52 2.10
CA ARG A 64 -15.18 8.22 2.86
C ARG A 64 -16.27 8.83 1.97
N GLY A 65 -16.07 8.84 0.64
CA GLY A 65 -17.02 9.39 -0.32
C GLY A 65 -17.07 10.92 -0.36
N ASN A 66 -16.05 11.60 0.18
CA ASN A 66 -15.91 13.05 0.12
C ASN A 66 -14.42 13.44 -0.09
N PRO A 67 -13.85 13.11 -1.27
CA PRO A 67 -12.43 13.34 -1.55
C PRO A 67 -12.11 14.84 -1.62
N ASP A 68 -11.06 15.26 -0.89
CA ASP A 68 -10.47 16.59 -1.03
C ASP A 68 -9.39 16.58 -2.12
N TRP A 69 -9.75 17.01 -3.32
CA TRP A 69 -8.83 17.04 -4.47
C TRP A 69 -7.69 18.04 -4.32
N ASN A 70 -7.90 19.13 -3.57
CA ASN A 70 -6.84 20.12 -3.35
C ASN A 70 -5.72 19.50 -2.50
N LYS A 71 -6.08 18.68 -1.50
CA LYS A 71 -5.12 17.91 -0.71
C LYS A 71 -4.28 16.97 -1.59
N LEU A 72 -4.90 16.27 -2.56
CA LEU A 72 -4.18 15.41 -3.50
C LEU A 72 -3.21 16.20 -4.38
N LEU A 73 -3.70 17.28 -5.00
CA LEU A 73 -2.93 18.10 -5.92
C LEU A 73 -1.81 18.88 -5.22
N ALA A 74 -1.93 19.13 -3.91
CA ALA A 74 -0.91 19.75 -3.08
C ALA A 74 0.20 18.78 -2.62
N LEU A 75 0.07 17.48 -2.88
CA LEU A 75 1.12 16.53 -2.51
C LEU A 75 2.41 16.86 -3.28
N PRO A 76 3.55 17.00 -2.60
CA PRO A 76 4.80 17.30 -3.26
C PRO A 76 5.24 16.12 -4.13
N THR A 77 5.88 16.43 -5.26
CA THR A 77 6.59 15.39 -6.03
C THR A 77 7.64 14.76 -5.13
N PRO A 78 7.63 13.43 -4.94
CA PRO A 78 8.62 12.76 -4.11
C PRO A 78 10.01 12.91 -4.74
N LYS A 79 11.02 13.11 -3.91
CA LYS A 79 12.42 13.27 -4.33
C LYS A 79 13.30 12.42 -3.45
N LEU A 80 14.35 11.86 -4.06
CA LEU A 80 15.40 11.17 -3.33
C LEU A 80 16.35 12.22 -2.74
N THR A 81 16.78 11.98 -1.51
CA THR A 81 17.95 12.65 -0.93
C THR A 81 19.22 12.20 -1.65
N ALA A 82 20.32 12.94 -1.47
CA ALA A 82 21.60 12.57 -2.06
C ALA A 82 22.11 11.19 -1.58
N GLU A 83 21.81 10.83 -0.32
CA GLU A 83 22.15 9.51 0.25
C GLU A 83 21.36 8.39 -0.42
N GLU A 84 20.03 8.54 -0.51
CA GLU A 84 19.15 7.56 -1.17
C GLU A 84 19.46 7.42 -2.66
N GLN A 85 19.72 8.53 -3.36
CA GLN A 85 20.12 8.51 -4.77
C GLN A 85 21.44 7.77 -4.96
N SER A 86 22.44 8.04 -4.10
CA SER A 86 23.72 7.32 -4.16
C SER A 86 23.55 5.82 -3.87
N PHE A 87 22.66 5.44 -2.95
CA PHE A 87 22.37 4.03 -2.67
C PHE A 87 21.69 3.34 -3.85
N LEU A 88 20.72 4.00 -4.47
CA LEU A 88 20.05 3.51 -5.68
C LEU A 88 21.03 3.35 -6.85
N ASP A 89 21.92 4.30 -7.04
CA ASP A 89 22.83 4.31 -8.19
C ASP A 89 23.99 3.34 -8.03
N LYS A 90 24.50 3.17 -6.81
CA LYS A 90 25.69 2.36 -6.53
C LYS A 90 25.32 1.01 -5.94
N GLU A 91 24.88 0.98 -4.68
CA GLU A 91 24.67 -0.28 -3.94
C GLU A 91 23.59 -1.14 -4.63
N THR A 92 22.51 -0.52 -5.10
CA THR A 92 21.44 -1.27 -5.80
C THR A 92 21.90 -1.74 -7.19
N ALA A 93 22.78 -1.00 -7.87
CA ALA A 93 23.35 -1.46 -9.14
C ALA A 93 24.29 -2.65 -8.95
N GLU A 94 25.08 -2.64 -7.88
CA GLU A 94 25.99 -3.73 -7.53
C GLU A 94 25.21 -4.98 -7.08
N ALA A 95 24.18 -4.83 -6.24
CA ALA A 95 23.29 -5.95 -5.89
C ALA A 95 22.68 -6.60 -7.15
N CYS A 96 22.30 -5.77 -8.13
CA CYS A 96 21.82 -6.21 -9.42
C CYS A 96 22.88 -6.96 -10.26
N SER A 97 24.16 -6.59 -10.20
CA SER A 97 25.22 -7.28 -10.94
C SER A 97 25.66 -8.59 -10.31
N LEU A 98 25.45 -8.76 -9.01
CA LEU A 98 25.74 -10.00 -8.29
C LEU A 98 24.71 -11.12 -8.54
N VAL A 99 23.63 -10.84 -9.26
CA VAL A 99 22.52 -11.79 -9.46
C VAL A 99 22.37 -12.20 -10.91
N ASP A 100 22.32 -13.51 -11.11
CA ASP A 100 21.91 -14.19 -12.33
C ASP A 100 20.56 -14.87 -12.06
N ASP A 101 19.48 -14.32 -12.61
CA ASP A 101 18.11 -14.77 -12.33
C ASP A 101 17.85 -16.21 -12.79
N TRP A 102 18.50 -16.66 -13.88
CA TRP A 102 18.35 -18.02 -14.35
C TRP A 102 18.88 -19.01 -13.30
N LYS A 103 20.07 -18.75 -12.78
CA LYS A 103 20.67 -19.57 -11.72
C LYS A 103 19.81 -19.57 -10.47
N VAL A 104 19.33 -18.41 -10.06
CA VAL A 104 18.46 -18.29 -8.87
C VAL A 104 17.18 -19.10 -9.05
N SER A 105 16.51 -18.97 -10.20
CA SER A 105 15.16 -19.50 -10.38
C SER A 105 15.10 -20.95 -10.89
N HIS A 106 16.15 -21.44 -11.58
CA HIS A 106 16.13 -22.75 -12.24
C HIS A 106 17.21 -23.73 -11.75
N GLU A 107 18.29 -23.25 -11.13
CA GLU A 107 19.40 -24.10 -10.69
C GLU A 107 19.50 -24.19 -9.17
N GLN A 108 19.53 -23.03 -8.50
CA GLN A 108 19.82 -22.90 -7.08
C GLN A 108 18.56 -22.83 -6.21
N TYR A 109 17.46 -22.32 -6.77
CA TYR A 109 16.22 -22.03 -6.04
C TYR A 109 16.42 -21.11 -4.82
N ASP A 110 17.49 -20.31 -4.85
CA ASP A 110 17.90 -19.37 -3.81
C ASP A 110 18.87 -18.34 -4.39
N LEU A 111 19.09 -17.23 -3.68
CA LEU A 111 20.16 -16.28 -3.97
C LEU A 111 21.52 -16.90 -3.57
N SER A 112 22.57 -16.51 -4.28
CA SER A 112 23.92 -16.96 -3.92
C SER A 112 24.33 -16.47 -2.52
N PRO A 113 25.22 -17.18 -1.80
CA PRO A 113 25.73 -16.72 -0.50
C PRO A 113 26.45 -15.36 -0.57
N GLU A 114 26.98 -15.00 -1.73
CA GLU A 114 27.58 -13.69 -1.99
C GLU A 114 26.51 -12.59 -2.04
N THR A 115 25.45 -12.80 -2.83
CA THR A 115 24.32 -11.87 -2.91
C THR A 115 23.67 -11.67 -1.55
N TRP A 116 23.38 -12.76 -0.83
CA TRP A 116 22.78 -12.71 0.51
C TRP A 116 23.62 -11.89 1.48
N ARG A 117 24.94 -12.09 1.47
CA ARG A 117 25.86 -11.34 2.32
C ARG A 117 25.86 -9.86 1.95
N TYR A 118 25.97 -9.56 0.66
CA TYR A 118 25.99 -8.18 0.18
C TYR A 118 24.75 -7.39 0.61
N ILE A 119 23.55 -7.94 0.40
CA ILE A 119 22.31 -7.22 0.75
C ILE A 119 22.15 -7.02 2.26
N LYS A 120 22.64 -7.95 3.09
CA LYS A 120 22.68 -7.81 4.54
C LYS A 120 23.66 -6.72 4.97
N ASP A 121 24.89 -6.81 4.50
CA ASP A 121 25.98 -5.92 4.91
C ASP A 121 25.72 -4.46 4.48
N LYS A 122 25.04 -4.26 3.35
CA LYS A 122 24.69 -2.93 2.83
C LYS A 122 23.37 -2.37 3.38
N GLY A 123 22.66 -3.12 4.23
CA GLY A 123 21.47 -2.61 4.90
C GLY A 123 20.18 -2.65 4.07
N PHE A 124 20.12 -3.42 2.99
CA PHE A 124 18.90 -3.57 2.19
C PHE A 124 17.73 -4.14 3.00
N LEU A 125 18.00 -4.93 4.04
CA LEU A 125 16.96 -5.55 4.87
C LEU A 125 16.42 -4.64 6.00
N GLY A 126 16.87 -3.39 6.06
CA GLY A 126 16.49 -2.43 7.10
C GLY A 126 16.49 -0.99 6.58
N MET A 127 16.10 -0.80 5.32
CA MET A 127 16.10 0.51 4.67
C MET A 127 15.18 1.49 5.38
N ILE A 128 13.97 1.06 5.78
CA ILE A 128 12.99 1.96 6.42
C ILE A 128 13.16 2.07 7.94
N ILE A 129 14.04 1.27 8.52
CA ILE A 129 14.24 1.23 9.97
C ILE A 129 15.01 2.50 10.40
N PRO A 130 14.60 3.19 11.48
CA PRO A 130 15.30 4.38 11.96
C PRO A 130 16.79 4.15 12.23
N LYS A 131 17.63 5.15 11.94
CA LYS A 131 19.10 5.05 12.08
C LYS A 131 19.53 4.74 13.52
N LYS A 132 18.76 5.20 14.52
CA LYS A 132 18.99 4.90 15.94
C LYS A 132 18.88 3.42 16.30
N TYR A 133 18.24 2.61 15.45
CA TYR A 133 18.15 1.15 15.58
C TYR A 133 19.07 0.41 14.60
N GLY A 134 19.95 1.12 13.89
CA GLY A 134 20.89 0.54 12.93
C GLY A 134 20.35 0.38 11.51
N GLY A 135 19.18 0.95 11.19
CA GLY A 135 18.66 0.99 9.82
C GLY A 135 19.16 2.19 9.00
N LEU A 136 18.62 2.37 7.80
CA LEU A 136 19.00 3.48 6.91
C LEU A 136 18.06 4.69 7.00
N GLU A 137 16.87 4.53 7.56
CA GLU A 137 15.83 5.57 7.65
C GLU A 137 15.48 6.21 6.29
N PHE A 138 15.47 5.39 5.25
CA PHE A 138 15.09 5.79 3.91
C PHE A 138 13.57 5.99 3.79
N SER A 139 13.19 6.91 2.90
CA SER A 139 11.80 7.19 2.58
C SER A 139 11.13 6.03 1.86
N ALA A 140 9.79 5.98 1.93
CA ALA A 140 9.00 5.04 1.14
C ALA A 140 9.26 5.18 -0.38
N TYR A 141 9.61 6.39 -0.85
CA TYR A 141 9.97 6.60 -2.25
C TYR A 141 11.30 5.93 -2.60
N ALA A 142 12.34 6.07 -1.76
CA ALA A 142 13.60 5.38 -1.96
C ALA A 142 13.45 3.87 -1.92
N HIS A 143 12.71 3.33 -0.95
CA HIS A 143 12.38 1.92 -0.89
C HIS A 143 11.72 1.44 -2.20
N SER A 144 10.70 2.17 -2.69
CA SER A 144 10.02 1.85 -3.96
C SER A 144 10.98 1.86 -5.17
N GLN A 145 11.86 2.87 -5.29
CA GLN A 145 12.81 2.95 -6.40
C GLN A 145 13.85 1.81 -6.37
N VAL A 146 14.33 1.45 -5.18
CA VAL A 146 15.26 0.33 -4.99
C VAL A 146 14.59 -0.98 -5.42
N VAL A 147 13.41 -1.29 -4.89
CA VAL A 147 12.68 -2.52 -5.24
C VAL A 147 12.35 -2.56 -6.73
N MET A 148 11.93 -1.44 -7.32
CA MET A 148 11.68 -1.34 -8.76
C MET A 148 12.93 -1.70 -9.57
N LYS A 149 14.11 -1.17 -9.21
CA LYS A 149 15.38 -1.47 -9.89
C LYS A 149 15.78 -2.93 -9.72
N LEU A 150 15.69 -3.49 -8.51
CA LEU A 150 15.99 -4.91 -8.25
C LEU A 150 15.08 -5.83 -9.08
N SER A 151 13.80 -5.48 -9.20
CA SER A 151 12.80 -6.23 -9.97
C SER A 151 13.11 -6.32 -11.46
N THR A 152 13.92 -5.39 -12.00
CA THR A 152 14.39 -5.49 -13.39
C THR A 152 15.42 -6.59 -13.61
N ARG A 153 15.98 -7.15 -12.52
CA ARG A 153 17.01 -8.19 -12.55
C ARG A 153 16.53 -9.52 -12.03
N SER A 154 15.92 -9.56 -10.85
CA SER A 154 15.43 -10.81 -10.27
C SER A 154 14.28 -10.57 -9.30
N SER A 155 13.20 -11.33 -9.49
CA SER A 155 12.03 -11.27 -8.60
C SER A 155 12.36 -11.78 -7.20
N ALA A 156 13.20 -12.82 -7.08
CA ALA A 156 13.60 -13.36 -5.79
C ALA A 156 14.37 -12.31 -4.98
N LEU A 157 15.36 -11.66 -5.59
CA LEU A 157 16.13 -10.58 -4.96
C LEU A 157 15.22 -9.43 -4.50
N ALA A 158 14.32 -8.98 -5.36
CA ALA A 158 13.40 -7.90 -5.06
C ALA A 158 12.49 -8.24 -3.87
N VAL A 159 11.91 -9.44 -3.84
CA VAL A 159 11.03 -9.90 -2.74
C VAL A 159 11.81 -10.07 -1.44
N SER A 160 13.01 -10.65 -1.49
CA SER A 160 13.88 -10.81 -0.31
C SER A 160 14.26 -9.47 0.34
N VAL A 161 14.38 -8.41 -0.45
CA VAL A 161 14.62 -7.04 0.05
C VAL A 161 13.32 -6.35 0.47
N MET A 162 12.23 -6.52 -0.28
CA MET A 162 10.96 -5.82 -0.04
C MET A 162 10.27 -6.26 1.25
N VAL A 163 10.20 -7.57 1.51
CA VAL A 163 9.38 -8.13 2.62
C VAL A 163 9.86 -7.68 4.01
N PRO A 164 11.17 -7.64 4.32
CA PRO A 164 11.63 -7.11 5.61
C PRO A 164 11.39 -5.61 5.82
N ASN A 165 11.04 -4.88 4.76
CA ASN A 165 10.82 -3.43 4.77
C ASN A 165 9.33 -3.03 4.60
N SER A 166 8.39 -3.97 4.80
CA SER A 166 6.95 -3.73 4.75
C SER A 166 6.33 -3.53 6.12
#